data_AF-A0A428SVX6-F1
#
_entry.id   AF-A0A428SVX6-F1
#
_cell.length_a   1.000
_cell.length_b   1.000
_cell.length_c   1.000
_cell.angle_alpha   90.00
_cell.angle_beta   90.00
_cell.angle_gamma   90.00
#
_symmetry.space_group_name_H-M   'P 1'
#
loop_
_entity.id
_entity.type
_entity.pdbx_description
1 polymer ?
#
loop_
_entity_poly.entity_id
_entity_poly.type
_entity_poly.pdbx_seq_one_letter_code
_entity_poly.pdbx_strand_id
1 'polypeptide(L)'
;MIRGYGNSGFGHSFEEAVTEAPPGMADIAGYHRVLRYDLGGLNCAVRFEVDAVHGIPEAENSSQKTDAPPGNPVDQLTQSLENVAVGSSNRRHSYPGARSVQVIVRGTAPPQTQAAEIKSIRRNGKPLSTILPQLWFGRTPYLVRGYHDNGNFTLIRSENVEENLKDWEVKDQNQMALRGVVSLLGQLREVVRGSETKSCVAFCVGEKPLKLQVFSTAQKKMPLPEQVIERFWKTD
;
A
#
# COMPACT_ATOMS: atom_id res chain seq x y z
N MET A 1 -6.50 -9.56 7.88
CA MET A 1 -5.12 -9.99 7.57
C MET A 1 -5.24 -11.08 6.52
N ILE A 2 -5.00 -10.77 5.25
CA ILE A 2 -4.84 -11.81 4.23
C ILE A 2 -3.41 -12.29 4.45
N ARG A 3 -3.23 -13.35 5.24
CA ARG A 3 -1.93 -13.98 5.36
C ARG A 3 -1.65 -14.61 4.01
N GLY A 4 -0.61 -14.15 3.32
CA GLY A 4 -0.03 -14.87 2.20
C GLY A 4 0.30 -16.31 2.62
N TYR A 5 0.42 -17.20 1.63
CA TYR A 5 0.72 -18.62 1.87
C TYR A 5 1.86 -18.78 2.87
N GLY A 6 1.52 -19.28 4.07
CA GLY A 6 2.50 -19.77 5.00
C GLY A 6 3.16 -20.99 4.35
N ASN A 7 4.49 -20.98 4.31
CA ASN A 7 5.34 -22.17 4.09
C ASN A 7 5.99 -22.40 2.71
N SER A 8 6.59 -21.38 2.05
CA SER A 8 7.67 -21.66 1.05
C SER A 8 8.54 -20.46 0.64
N GLY A 9 9.24 -19.79 1.57
CA GLY A 9 10.20 -18.76 1.15
C GLY A 9 11.12 -18.24 2.25
N PHE A 10 12.31 -17.80 1.85
CA PHE A 10 13.30 -17.12 2.71
C PHE A 10 13.00 -15.62 2.89
N GLY A 11 11.79 -15.17 2.52
CA GLY A 11 11.41 -13.76 2.46
C GLY A 11 11.39 -13.10 3.84
N HIS A 12 10.59 -13.62 4.76
CA HIS A 12 10.47 -13.03 6.11
C HIS A 12 11.79 -13.02 6.88
N SER A 13 12.56 -14.13 6.86
CA SER A 13 13.86 -14.14 7.52
C SER A 13 14.86 -13.19 6.85
N PHE A 14 14.72 -12.94 5.54
CA PHE A 14 15.52 -11.93 4.86
C PHE A 14 15.10 -10.51 5.24
N GLU A 15 13.80 -10.22 5.28
CA GLU A 15 13.25 -8.95 5.78
C GLU A 15 13.78 -8.66 7.19
N GLU A 16 13.65 -9.62 8.12
CA GLU A 16 14.16 -9.50 9.49
C GLU A 16 15.67 -9.26 9.54
N ALA A 17 16.44 -9.87 8.63
CA ALA A 17 17.91 -9.74 8.61
C ALA A 17 18.40 -8.42 8.00
N VAL A 18 17.58 -7.73 7.22
CA VAL A 18 17.98 -6.50 6.48
C VAL A 18 17.19 -5.26 6.89
N THR A 19 16.38 -5.36 7.93
CA THR A 19 15.61 -4.23 8.48
C THR A 19 15.83 -4.13 9.98
N GLU A 20 15.59 -2.93 10.51
CA GLU A 20 15.55 -2.67 11.94
C GLU A 20 14.21 -2.01 12.29
N ALA A 21 13.60 -2.44 13.37
CA ALA A 21 12.37 -1.82 13.86
C ALA A 21 12.68 -0.42 14.43
N PRO A 22 11.91 0.62 14.07
CA PRO A 22 12.04 1.92 14.71
C PRO A 22 11.85 1.82 16.24
N PRO A 23 12.45 2.73 17.03
CA PRO A 23 12.28 2.75 18.47
C PRO A 23 10.80 2.69 18.89
N GLY A 24 10.46 1.72 19.76
CA GLY A 24 9.10 1.52 20.24
C GLY A 24 8.13 0.86 19.26
N MET A 25 8.62 0.30 18.13
CA MET A 25 7.82 -0.39 17.12
C MET A 25 8.17 -1.88 16.92
N ALA A 26 8.96 -2.50 17.78
CA ALA A 26 9.35 -3.91 17.62
C ALA A 26 8.16 -4.92 17.64
N ASP A 27 6.99 -4.49 18.12
CA ASP A 27 5.76 -5.27 18.23
C ASP A 27 4.75 -5.04 17.08
N ILE A 28 5.13 -4.30 16.02
CA ILE A 28 4.25 -4.15 14.85
C ILE A 28 4.30 -5.40 13.96
N ALA A 29 3.14 -5.82 13.45
CA ALA A 29 3.03 -7.00 12.58
C ALA A 29 3.13 -6.66 11.08
N GLY A 30 3.20 -5.38 10.73
CA GLY A 30 3.22 -4.90 9.35
C GLY A 30 2.83 -3.43 9.29
N TYR A 31 3.26 -2.74 8.25
CA TYR A 31 3.04 -1.31 8.08
C TYR A 31 2.30 -1.09 6.76
N HIS A 32 1.12 -0.48 6.82
CA HIS A 32 0.25 -0.31 5.66
C HIS A 32 0.00 1.17 5.38
N ARG A 33 -0.01 1.52 4.09
CA ARG A 33 -0.39 2.85 3.61
C ARG A 33 -1.61 2.77 2.73
N VAL A 34 -2.37 3.87 2.67
CA VAL A 34 -3.44 4.07 1.70
C VAL A 34 -3.10 5.31 0.89
N LEU A 35 -2.89 5.15 -0.41
CA LEU A 35 -2.68 6.26 -1.32
C LEU A 35 -3.98 6.58 -2.05
N ARG A 36 -4.20 7.87 -2.29
CA ARG A 36 -5.27 8.36 -3.16
C ARG A 36 -4.65 8.90 -4.44
N TYR A 37 -5.07 8.39 -5.58
CA TYR A 37 -4.65 8.90 -6.89
C TYR A 37 -5.65 8.53 -7.97
N ASP A 38 -5.56 9.20 -9.12
CA ASP A 38 -6.39 8.91 -10.28
C ASP A 38 -5.77 7.81 -11.15
N LEU A 39 -6.60 6.85 -11.57
CA LEU A 39 -6.23 5.76 -12.47
C LEU A 39 -7.25 5.70 -13.60
N GLY A 40 -6.89 6.22 -14.78
CA GLY A 40 -7.77 6.28 -15.95
C GLY A 40 -9.12 6.94 -15.68
N GLY A 41 -9.12 8.03 -14.89
CA GLY A 41 -10.33 8.77 -14.50
C GLY A 41 -11.08 8.18 -13.30
N LEU A 42 -10.62 7.07 -12.72
CA LEU A 42 -11.14 6.55 -11.46
C LEU A 42 -10.37 7.16 -10.29
N ASN A 43 -11.08 7.77 -9.33
CA ASN A 43 -10.45 8.19 -8.08
C ASN A 43 -10.29 6.96 -7.17
N CYS A 44 -9.05 6.46 -7.06
CA CYS A 44 -8.74 5.22 -6.36
C CYS A 44 -8.13 5.50 -5.00
N ALA A 45 -8.57 4.73 -4.00
CA ALA A 45 -7.85 4.54 -2.74
C ALA A 45 -7.18 3.16 -2.77
N VAL A 46 -5.85 3.12 -2.75
CA VAL A 46 -5.07 1.88 -2.88
C VAL A 46 -4.32 1.64 -1.59
N ARG A 47 -4.69 0.54 -0.90
CA ARG A 47 -3.98 0.06 0.29
C ARG A 47 -2.93 -0.96 -0.08
N PHE A 48 -1.74 -0.81 0.46
CA PHE A 48 -0.63 -1.76 0.30
C PHE A 48 0.20 -1.81 1.57
N GLU A 49 0.96 -2.87 1.71
CA GLU A 49 1.99 -3.05 2.73
C GLU A 49 3.29 -2.40 2.27
N VAL A 50 4.03 -1.81 3.20
CA VAL A 50 5.38 -1.29 2.98
C VAL A 50 6.32 -2.08 3.87
N ASP A 51 7.33 -2.69 3.26
CA ASP A 51 8.26 -3.58 3.97
C ASP A 51 9.28 -2.78 4.79
N ALA A 52 9.77 -1.68 4.22
CA ALA A 52 10.77 -0.84 4.88
C ALA A 52 10.70 0.62 4.39
N VAL A 53 11.44 1.46 5.10
CA VAL A 53 11.71 2.84 4.70
C VAL A 53 13.20 2.94 4.41
N HIS A 54 13.56 3.38 3.20
CA HIS A 54 14.94 3.62 2.84
C HIS A 54 15.43 4.88 3.56
N GLY A 55 16.34 4.70 4.52
CA GLY A 55 17.01 5.81 5.16
C GLY A 55 17.88 6.56 4.15
N ILE A 56 17.75 7.88 4.09
CA ILE A 56 18.87 8.70 3.64
C ILE A 56 19.93 8.52 4.73
N PRO A 57 21.20 8.20 4.42
CA PRO A 57 22.23 8.19 5.43
C PRO A 57 22.15 9.53 6.15
N GLU A 58 21.88 9.51 7.46
CA GLU A 58 22.11 10.67 8.29
C GLU A 58 23.58 10.99 8.08
N ALA A 59 23.87 12.06 7.34
CA ALA A 59 25.18 12.65 7.37
C ALA A 59 25.49 12.86 8.86
N GLU A 60 26.55 12.21 9.31
CA GLU A 60 27.03 12.22 10.68
C GLU A 60 26.77 13.57 11.34
N ASN A 61 26.19 13.52 12.55
CA ASN A 61 26.07 14.62 13.49
C ASN A 61 27.07 15.75 13.24
N SER A 62 26.66 16.73 12.44
CA SER A 62 27.28 18.04 12.40
C SER A 62 26.28 18.95 13.07
N SER A 63 26.54 19.21 14.35
CA SER A 63 25.94 20.32 15.06
C SER A 63 26.20 21.59 14.26
N GLN A 64 25.26 21.99 13.42
CA GLN A 64 25.27 23.31 12.79
C GLN A 64 23.94 23.99 13.03
N LYS A 65 24.08 25.06 13.81
CA LYS A 65 23.10 26.08 14.13
C LYS A 65 22.29 26.49 12.89
N THR A 66 21.00 26.70 13.16
CA THR A 66 20.06 27.56 12.45
C THR A 66 20.71 28.58 11.51
N ASP A 67 20.32 28.56 10.23
CA ASP A 67 19.71 29.71 9.52
C ASP A 67 19.46 29.37 8.05
N ALA A 68 18.20 29.09 7.69
CA ALA A 68 17.71 29.04 6.31
C ALA A 68 16.23 29.49 6.24
N PRO A 69 15.80 30.10 5.12
CA PRO A 69 14.74 31.12 5.08
C PRO A 69 13.32 30.56 5.23
N PRO A 70 12.34 31.39 5.65
CA PRO A 70 11.00 30.92 5.98
C PRO A 70 10.29 30.39 4.72
N GLY A 71 10.00 29.09 4.72
CA GLY A 71 9.08 28.48 3.78
C GLY A 71 7.67 29.08 3.91
N ASN A 72 6.92 29.02 2.81
CA ASN A 72 5.63 29.67 2.64
C ASN A 72 4.67 29.32 3.81
N PRO A 73 4.12 30.29 4.56
CA PRO A 73 3.36 30.04 5.79
C PRO A 73 2.12 29.16 5.59
N VAL A 74 1.63 29.03 4.34
CA VAL A 74 0.48 28.19 3.98
C VAL A 74 0.80 26.69 4.08
N ASP A 75 2.02 26.27 3.74
CA ASP A 75 2.42 24.87 3.78
C ASP A 75 2.64 24.40 5.23
N GLN A 76 3.20 25.28 6.07
CA GLN A 76 3.34 25.03 7.50
C GLN A 76 1.98 24.98 8.20
N LEU A 77 1.01 25.81 7.81
CA LEU A 77 -0.35 25.75 8.36
C LEU A 77 -1.09 24.47 7.96
N THR A 78 -0.90 24.00 6.73
CA THR A 78 -1.52 22.76 6.23
C THR A 78 -1.00 21.54 7.00
N GLN A 79 0.32 21.47 7.22
CA GLN A 79 0.94 20.44 8.04
C GLN A 79 0.53 20.52 9.52
N SER A 80 0.29 21.74 10.03
CA SER A 80 -0.21 21.97 11.39
C SER A 80 -1.66 21.51 11.54
N LEU A 81 -2.51 21.77 10.54
CA LEU A 81 -3.93 21.39 10.53
C LEU A 81 -4.14 19.87 10.39
N GLU A 82 -3.29 19.19 9.61
CA GLU A 82 -3.29 17.73 9.51
C GLU A 82 -2.94 17.07 10.85
N ASN A 83 -1.99 17.63 11.59
CA ASN A 83 -1.62 17.14 12.93
C ASN A 83 -2.67 17.46 14.01
N VAL A 84 -3.38 18.59 13.90
CA VAL A 84 -4.46 18.98 14.84
C VAL A 84 -5.72 18.12 14.67
N ALA A 85 -6.02 17.65 13.45
CA ALA A 85 -7.16 16.77 13.20
C ALA A 85 -7.05 15.39 13.90
N VAL A 86 -5.83 14.96 14.25
CA VAL A 86 -5.58 13.71 14.99
C VAL A 86 -5.75 13.90 16.51
N GLY A 87 -5.74 15.14 17.01
CA GLY A 87 -5.78 15.47 18.44
C GLY A 87 -7.15 15.84 19.02
N SER A 88 -8.20 15.98 18.20
CA SER A 88 -9.52 16.37 18.73
C SER A 88 -10.25 15.17 19.35
N SER A 89 -10.26 15.15 20.68
CA SER A 89 -10.99 14.25 21.54
C SER A 89 -12.43 14.02 21.08
N ASN A 90 -12.73 12.84 20.55
CA ASN A 90 -14.09 12.36 20.39
C ASN A 90 -14.24 10.96 20.98
N ARG A 91 -14.94 10.95 22.12
CA ARG A 91 -15.58 9.85 22.86
C ARG A 91 -15.22 8.42 22.42
N ARG A 92 -14.59 7.67 23.32
CA ARG A 92 -14.48 6.21 23.24
C ARG A 92 -15.89 5.61 23.27
N HIS A 93 -16.47 5.38 22.11
CA HIS A 93 -17.69 4.59 22.01
C HIS A 93 -17.31 3.10 22.04
N SER A 94 -17.43 2.46 23.20
CA SER A 94 -17.38 1.00 23.28
C SER A 94 -18.77 0.45 22.96
N TYR A 95 -18.91 -0.27 21.84
CA TYR A 95 -20.16 -0.91 21.46
C TYR A 95 -20.13 -2.41 21.80
N PRO A 96 -21.23 -2.99 22.31
CA PRO A 96 -21.30 -4.43 22.60
C PRO A 96 -21.10 -5.24 21.32
N GLY A 97 -20.10 -6.11 21.30
CA GLY A 97 -19.82 -7.02 20.16
C GLY A 97 -18.80 -6.51 19.13
N ALA A 98 -18.41 -5.24 19.18
CA ALA A 98 -17.24 -4.78 18.44
C ALA A 98 -15.99 -5.19 19.22
N ARG A 99 -15.11 -6.02 18.63
CA ARG A 99 -13.74 -6.14 19.16
C ARG A 99 -13.17 -4.71 19.17
N SER A 100 -12.98 -4.16 20.37
CA SER A 100 -12.47 -2.80 20.53
C SER A 100 -11.09 -2.74 19.91
N VAL A 101 -10.95 -2.07 18.77
CA VAL A 101 -9.64 -1.76 18.19
C VAL A 101 -9.07 -0.61 19.01
N GLN A 102 -8.02 -0.89 19.77
CA GLN A 102 -7.26 0.14 20.45
C GLN A 102 -6.27 0.77 19.47
N VAL A 103 -6.44 2.05 19.19
CA VAL A 103 -5.48 2.82 18.40
C VAL A 103 -4.37 3.30 19.35
N ILE A 104 -3.14 2.89 19.07
CA ILE A 104 -1.94 3.36 19.77
C ILE A 104 -1.19 4.28 18.81
N VAL A 105 -1.16 5.58 19.12
CA VAL A 105 -0.43 6.56 18.32
C VAL A 105 1.03 6.54 18.74
N ARG A 106 1.92 6.12 17.84
CA ARG A 106 3.36 6.10 18.06
C ARG A 106 4.12 6.22 16.74
N GLY A 107 5.36 6.72 16.83
CA GLY A 107 6.26 6.85 15.68
C GLY A 107 6.07 8.08 14.83
N THR A 108 6.73 8.05 13.67
CA THR A 108 6.62 9.05 12.61
C THR A 108 6.03 8.42 11.35
N ALA A 109 5.57 9.26 10.42
CA ALA A 109 5.12 8.84 9.10
C ALA A 109 6.15 9.29 8.05
N PRO A 110 7.14 8.44 7.69
CA PRO A 110 8.13 8.81 6.69
C PRO A 110 7.48 9.11 5.33
N PRO A 111 8.05 10.00 4.51
CA PRO A 111 7.51 10.31 3.18
C PRO A 111 7.30 9.06 2.30
N GLN A 112 6.35 9.15 1.36
CA GLN A 112 6.15 8.07 0.37
C GLN A 112 7.36 7.85 -0.53
N THR A 113 8.13 8.91 -0.77
CA THR A 113 9.38 8.87 -1.54
C THR A 113 10.47 8.02 -0.89
N GLN A 114 10.31 7.61 0.37
CA GLN A 114 11.24 6.72 1.07
C GLN A 114 10.74 5.27 1.17
N ALA A 115 9.55 4.94 0.67
CA ALA A 115 9.02 3.59 0.77
C ALA A 115 9.88 2.58 -0.01
N ALA A 116 10.13 1.42 0.60
CA ALA A 116 10.89 0.34 0.01
C ALA A 116 10.13 -0.99 0.06
N GLU A 117 10.24 -1.75 -1.03
CA GLU A 117 9.83 -3.16 -1.11
C GLU A 117 11.07 -4.05 -0.96
N ILE A 118 10.94 -5.16 -0.24
CA ILE A 118 11.98 -6.16 -0.05
C ILE A 118 11.57 -7.45 -0.75
N LYS A 119 12.47 -8.04 -1.54
CA LYS A 119 12.25 -9.34 -2.18
C LYS A 119 13.44 -10.28 -2.01
N SER A 120 13.18 -11.48 -1.53
CA SER A 120 14.10 -12.62 -1.68
C SER A 120 13.97 -13.21 -3.08
N ILE A 121 15.07 -13.27 -3.82
CA ILE A 121 15.12 -13.68 -5.22
C ILE A 121 16.10 -14.85 -5.37
N ARG A 122 15.69 -15.97 -5.98
CA ARG A 122 16.65 -17.04 -6.35
C ARG A 122 17.65 -16.51 -7.39
N ARG A 123 18.86 -17.06 -7.51
CA ARG A 123 19.90 -16.60 -8.48
C ARG A 123 19.37 -16.40 -9.93
N ASN A 124 18.47 -17.28 -10.39
CA ASN A 124 17.76 -17.18 -11.69
C ASN A 124 16.30 -16.73 -11.53
N GLY A 125 16.05 -15.86 -10.55
CA GLY A 125 14.72 -15.55 -10.06
C GLY A 125 13.92 -14.60 -10.96
N LYS A 126 12.83 -14.08 -10.39
CA LYS A 126 11.81 -13.32 -11.10
C LYS A 126 12.40 -12.10 -11.82
N PRO A 127 12.09 -11.87 -13.11
CA PRO A 127 12.46 -10.65 -13.81
C PRO A 127 11.91 -9.40 -13.11
N LEU A 128 12.65 -8.30 -13.15
CA LEU A 128 12.24 -7.03 -12.56
C LEU A 128 10.84 -6.61 -13.02
N SER A 129 10.51 -6.81 -14.31
CA SER A 129 9.21 -6.51 -14.90
C SER A 129 8.01 -7.19 -14.23
N THR A 130 8.22 -8.29 -13.50
CA THR A 130 7.16 -9.00 -12.76
C THR A 130 6.95 -8.43 -11.36
N ILE A 131 7.89 -7.64 -10.85
CA ILE A 131 7.87 -6.99 -9.53
C ILE A 131 7.32 -5.56 -9.67
N LEU A 132 7.71 -4.85 -10.75
CA LEU A 132 7.33 -3.46 -11.01
C LEU A 132 5.82 -3.16 -10.90
N PRO A 133 4.86 -4.03 -11.31
CA PRO A 133 3.45 -3.71 -11.16
C PRO A 133 3.06 -3.44 -9.71
N GLN A 134 3.56 -4.23 -8.76
CA GLN A 134 3.29 -4.04 -7.33
C GLN A 134 3.81 -2.68 -6.85
N LEU A 135 5.05 -2.34 -7.20
CA LEU A 135 5.69 -1.07 -6.84
C LEU A 135 5.01 0.12 -7.52
N TRP A 136 4.54 -0.03 -8.75
CA TRP A 136 3.85 1.01 -9.49
C TRP A 136 2.51 1.36 -8.84
N PHE A 137 1.70 0.36 -8.46
CA PHE A 137 0.45 0.60 -7.71
C PHE A 137 0.72 1.16 -6.30
N GLY A 138 1.79 0.71 -5.63
CA GLY A 138 2.19 1.20 -4.32
C GLY A 138 2.90 2.56 -4.33
N ARG A 139 3.27 3.09 -5.51
CA ARG A 139 4.19 4.25 -5.64
C ARG A 139 5.44 4.08 -4.77
N THR A 140 6.03 2.89 -4.84
CA THR A 140 7.17 2.49 -4.01
C THR A 140 8.46 2.64 -4.83
N PRO A 141 9.29 3.66 -4.54
CA PRO A 141 10.46 3.98 -5.37
C PRO A 141 11.67 3.09 -5.12
N TYR A 142 11.80 2.49 -3.92
CA TYR A 142 12.96 1.65 -3.60
C TYR A 142 12.64 0.17 -3.67
N LEU A 143 13.59 -0.61 -4.20
CA LEU A 143 13.53 -2.06 -4.23
C LEU A 143 14.82 -2.65 -3.65
N VAL A 144 14.69 -3.43 -2.59
CA VAL A 144 15.78 -4.20 -1.99
C VAL A 144 15.64 -5.67 -2.40
N ARG A 145 16.66 -6.22 -3.07
CA ARG A 145 16.68 -7.59 -3.56
C ARG A 145 17.80 -8.38 -2.92
N GLY A 146 17.44 -9.42 -2.18
CA GLY A 146 18.38 -10.44 -1.69
C GLY A 146 18.43 -11.62 -2.65
N TYR A 147 19.56 -11.80 -3.32
CA TYR A 147 19.79 -12.93 -4.22
C TYR A 147 20.34 -14.12 -3.44
N HIS A 148 19.64 -15.25 -3.51
CA HIS A 148 19.99 -16.44 -2.74
C HIS A 148 19.99 -17.72 -3.55
N ASP A 149 20.68 -18.72 -3.00
CA ASP A 149 20.62 -20.12 -3.41
C ASP A 149 20.20 -20.95 -2.19
N ASN A 150 18.96 -21.46 -2.21
CA ASN A 150 18.36 -22.20 -1.08
C ASN A 150 18.55 -21.54 0.29
N GLY A 151 18.39 -20.21 0.37
CA GLY A 151 18.46 -19.44 1.61
C GLY A 151 19.84 -18.87 1.93
N ASN A 152 20.87 -19.27 1.20
CA ASN A 152 22.19 -18.63 1.30
C ASN A 152 22.22 -17.38 0.40
N PHE A 153 22.10 -16.20 1.02
CA PHE A 153 22.11 -14.91 0.33
C PHE A 153 23.54 -14.49 0.01
N THR A 154 23.84 -14.29 -1.26
CA THR A 154 25.20 -13.96 -1.73
C THR A 154 25.33 -12.52 -2.22
N LEU A 155 24.22 -11.83 -2.44
CA LEU A 155 24.20 -10.47 -2.96
C LEU A 155 22.91 -9.77 -2.53
N ILE A 156 23.06 -8.55 -2.01
CA ILE A 156 21.93 -7.65 -1.72
C ILE A 156 22.10 -6.43 -2.63
N ARG A 157 21.02 -6.02 -3.29
CA ARG A 157 20.96 -4.77 -4.06
C ARG A 157 19.84 -3.90 -3.53
N SER A 158 20.14 -2.63 -3.26
CA SER A 158 19.14 -1.61 -2.95
C SER A 158 19.20 -0.57 -4.05
N GLU A 159 18.09 -0.38 -4.75
CA GLU A 159 18.03 0.47 -5.95
C GLU A 159 16.79 1.36 -5.89
N ASN A 160 16.94 2.63 -6.28
CA ASN A 160 15.79 3.46 -6.67
C ASN A 160 15.37 3.03 -8.10
N VAL A 161 14.12 2.61 -8.25
CA VAL A 161 13.55 2.06 -9.49
C VAL A 161 12.55 3.01 -10.15
N GLU A 162 12.50 4.30 -9.78
CA GLU A 162 11.55 5.28 -10.35
C GLU A 162 11.64 5.37 -11.87
N GLU A 163 12.84 5.41 -12.44
CA GLU A 163 13.02 5.40 -13.90
C GLU A 163 12.52 4.09 -14.51
N ASN A 164 12.75 2.94 -13.86
CA ASN A 164 12.20 1.67 -14.32
C ASN A 164 10.67 1.63 -14.28
N LEU A 165 10.05 2.32 -13.31
CA LEU A 165 8.59 2.43 -13.21
C LEU A 165 8.03 3.29 -14.35
N LYS A 166 8.67 4.41 -14.68
CA LYS A 166 8.32 5.26 -15.83
C LYS A 166 8.45 4.48 -17.14
N ASP A 167 9.58 3.81 -17.35
CA ASP A 167 9.83 2.97 -18.52
C ASP A 167 8.86 1.79 -18.62
N TRP A 168 8.49 1.20 -17.50
CA TRP A 168 7.50 0.13 -17.45
C TRP A 168 6.13 0.67 -17.86
N GLU A 169 5.70 1.79 -17.30
CA GLU A 169 4.38 2.37 -17.56
C GLU A 169 4.18 2.66 -19.05
N VAL A 170 5.15 3.22 -19.75
CA VAL A 170 4.99 3.64 -21.16
C VAL A 170 4.98 2.49 -22.17
N LYS A 171 5.27 1.24 -21.76
CA LYS A 171 5.21 0.09 -22.67
C LYS A 171 3.77 -0.18 -23.11
N ASP A 172 3.56 -0.35 -24.41
CA ASP A 172 2.23 -0.56 -25.00
C ASP A 172 1.42 -1.66 -24.32
N GLN A 173 2.05 -2.80 -24.02
CA GLN A 173 1.37 -3.89 -23.34
C GLN A 173 0.91 -3.51 -21.92
N ASN A 174 1.70 -2.71 -21.19
CA ASN A 174 1.38 -2.32 -19.81
C ASN A 174 0.28 -1.28 -19.83
N GLN A 175 0.36 -0.32 -20.75
CA GLN A 175 -0.72 0.62 -21.01
C GLN A 175 -2.03 -0.10 -21.39
N MET A 176 -1.96 -1.14 -22.22
CA MET A 176 -3.12 -1.97 -22.55
C MET A 176 -3.68 -2.67 -21.31
N ALA A 177 -2.82 -3.26 -20.49
CA ALA A 177 -3.22 -3.92 -19.24
C ALA A 177 -3.84 -2.93 -18.24
N LEU A 178 -3.25 -1.75 -18.04
CA LEU A 178 -3.74 -0.70 -17.15
C LEU A 178 -5.12 -0.18 -17.60
N ARG A 179 -5.28 0.09 -18.90
CA ARG A 179 -6.60 0.43 -19.46
C ARG A 179 -7.61 -0.69 -19.29
N GLY A 180 -7.16 -1.95 -19.43
CA GLY A 180 -7.97 -3.13 -19.15
C GLY A 180 -8.47 -3.17 -17.71
N VAL A 181 -7.60 -2.89 -16.73
CA VAL A 181 -7.98 -2.80 -15.30
C VAL A 181 -8.99 -1.68 -15.08
N VAL A 182 -8.76 -0.49 -15.63
CA VAL A 182 -9.70 0.65 -15.52
C VAL A 182 -11.08 0.30 -16.10
N SER A 183 -11.11 -0.26 -17.30
CA SER A 183 -12.35 -0.70 -17.96
C SER A 183 -13.08 -1.75 -17.11
N LEU A 184 -12.35 -2.74 -16.60
CA LEU A 184 -12.91 -3.80 -15.77
C LEU A 184 -13.51 -3.25 -14.47
N LEU A 185 -12.79 -2.37 -13.76
CA LEU A 185 -13.30 -1.73 -12.54
C LEU A 185 -14.55 -0.89 -12.83
N GLY A 186 -14.58 -0.18 -13.96
CA GLY A 186 -15.76 0.54 -14.43
C GLY A 186 -16.95 -0.38 -14.66
N GLN A 187 -16.76 -1.48 -15.39
CA GLN A 187 -17.80 -2.49 -15.63
C GLN A 187 -18.32 -3.11 -14.34
N LEU A 188 -17.41 -3.51 -13.43
CA LEU A 188 -17.79 -4.07 -12.13
C LEU A 188 -18.61 -3.08 -11.30
N ARG A 189 -18.26 -1.80 -11.33
CA ARG A 189 -19.04 -0.75 -10.66
C ARG A 189 -20.45 -0.66 -11.22
N GLU A 190 -20.63 -0.69 -12.53
CA GLU A 190 -21.96 -0.63 -13.15
C GLU A 190 -22.78 -1.89 -12.89
N VAL A 191 -22.16 -3.09 -12.88
CA VAL A 191 -22.82 -4.34 -12.49
C VAL A 191 -23.34 -4.25 -11.04
N VAL A 192 -22.51 -3.78 -10.10
CA VAL A 192 -22.92 -3.61 -8.70
C VAL A 192 -24.01 -2.55 -8.56
N ARG A 193 -23.93 -1.44 -9.31
CA ARG A 193 -24.99 -0.42 -9.32
C ARG A 193 -26.30 -0.92 -9.91
N GLY A 194 -26.24 -1.79 -10.91
CA GLY A 194 -27.41 -2.39 -11.54
C GLY A 194 -28.03 -3.52 -10.72
N SER A 195 -27.29 -4.13 -9.78
CA SER A 195 -27.81 -5.23 -8.97
C SER A 195 -28.83 -4.75 -7.93
N GLU A 196 -29.75 -5.63 -7.55
CA GLU A 196 -30.81 -5.35 -6.59
C GLU A 196 -30.23 -5.01 -5.20
N THR A 197 -29.28 -5.82 -4.73
CA THR A 197 -28.70 -5.69 -3.39
C THR A 197 -27.52 -4.71 -3.32
N LYS A 198 -27.12 -4.10 -4.45
CA LYS A 198 -25.92 -3.26 -4.57
C LYS A 198 -24.65 -3.95 -4.06
N SER A 199 -24.62 -5.27 -4.16
CA SER A 199 -23.52 -6.12 -3.71
C SER A 199 -23.42 -7.35 -4.62
N CYS A 200 -22.18 -7.72 -4.95
CA CYS A 200 -21.87 -8.81 -5.87
C CYS A 200 -20.61 -9.54 -5.39
N VAL A 201 -20.45 -10.78 -5.83
CA VAL A 201 -19.22 -11.56 -5.65
C VAL A 201 -18.65 -11.87 -7.02
N ALA A 202 -17.36 -11.62 -7.22
CA ALA A 202 -16.65 -11.93 -8.44
C ALA A 202 -15.68 -13.11 -8.22
N PHE A 203 -15.70 -14.07 -9.13
CA PHE A 203 -14.78 -15.21 -9.17
C PHE A 203 -13.98 -15.19 -10.46
N CYS A 204 -12.66 -15.26 -10.35
CA CYS A 204 -11.79 -15.50 -11.50
C CYS A 204 -11.62 -17.01 -11.67
N VAL A 205 -12.18 -17.56 -12.74
CA VAL A 205 -12.04 -18.98 -13.09
C VAL A 205 -10.69 -19.17 -13.77
N GLY A 206 -9.84 -20.03 -13.21
CA GLY A 206 -8.46 -20.27 -13.67
C GLY A 206 -8.33 -21.05 -14.97
N GLU A 207 -9.43 -21.39 -15.62
CA GLU A 207 -9.46 -22.01 -16.94
C GLU A 207 -9.18 -20.97 -18.04
N LYS A 208 -8.58 -21.40 -19.16
CA LYS A 208 -8.30 -20.50 -20.30
C LYS A 208 -9.45 -20.55 -21.32
N PRO A 209 -9.87 -19.40 -21.88
CA PRO A 209 -9.48 -18.05 -21.50
C PRO A 209 -9.98 -17.71 -20.09
N LEU A 210 -9.21 -16.92 -19.33
CA LEU A 210 -9.60 -16.50 -17.98
C LEU A 210 -10.98 -15.82 -18.04
N LYS A 211 -11.88 -16.25 -17.16
CA LYS A 211 -13.24 -15.69 -17.07
C LYS A 211 -13.45 -15.11 -15.70
N LEU A 212 -13.87 -13.84 -15.65
CA LEU A 212 -14.40 -13.24 -14.43
C LEU A 212 -15.92 -13.42 -14.43
N GLN A 213 -16.42 -14.25 -13.52
CA GLN A 213 -17.85 -14.45 -13.30
C GLN A 213 -18.32 -13.59 -12.14
N VAL A 214 -19.41 -12.86 -12.32
CA VAL A 214 -19.96 -11.96 -11.30
C VAL A 214 -21.37 -12.44 -10.94
N PHE A 215 -21.61 -12.64 -9.65
CA PHE A 215 -22.87 -13.12 -9.11
C PHE A 215 -23.46 -12.08 -8.17
N SER A 216 -24.76 -11.82 -8.31
CA SER A 216 -25.51 -11.00 -7.35
C SER A 216 -25.61 -11.72 -6.01
N THR A 217 -25.48 -10.97 -4.91
CA THR A 217 -25.72 -11.52 -3.58
C THR A 217 -27.20 -11.47 -3.23
N ALA A 218 -27.70 -12.49 -2.52
CA ALA A 218 -29.08 -12.52 -2.02
C ALA A 218 -29.36 -11.47 -0.93
N GLN A 219 -28.33 -11.02 -0.22
CA GLN A 219 -28.44 -10.01 0.84
C GLN A 219 -27.50 -8.85 0.57
N LYS A 220 -27.94 -7.63 0.87
CA LYS A 220 -27.08 -6.44 0.84
C LYS A 220 -26.00 -6.59 1.90
N LYS A 221 -24.76 -6.71 1.45
CA LYS A 221 -23.58 -6.62 2.32
C LYS A 221 -22.89 -5.29 2.08
N MET A 222 -22.90 -4.44 3.10
CA MET A 222 -22.20 -3.15 3.06
C MET A 222 -20.67 -3.38 2.99
N PRO A 223 -19.94 -2.56 2.23
CA PRO A 223 -18.49 -2.70 2.09
C PRO A 223 -17.72 -2.33 3.37
N LEU A 224 -18.35 -1.56 4.25
CA LEU A 224 -17.82 -1.14 5.56
C LEU A 224 -18.93 -1.26 6.61
N PRO A 225 -18.60 -1.31 7.91
CA PRO A 225 -19.59 -1.20 8.98
C PRO A 225 -20.45 0.05 8.81
N GLU A 226 -21.74 -0.05 9.10
CA GLU A 226 -22.73 1.01 8.89
C GLU A 226 -22.31 2.33 9.54
N GLN A 227 -21.82 2.29 10.77
CA GLN A 227 -21.38 3.49 11.51
C GLN A 227 -20.21 4.21 10.82
N VAL A 228 -19.34 3.48 10.12
CA VAL A 228 -18.23 4.09 9.36
C VAL A 228 -18.79 4.81 8.13
N ILE A 229 -19.77 4.20 7.47
CA ILE A 229 -20.45 4.78 6.30
C ILE A 229 -21.20 6.03 6.72
N GLU A 230 -22.06 5.96 7.75
CA GLU A 230 -22.81 7.11 8.27
C GLU A 230 -21.91 8.29 8.64
N ARG A 231 -20.74 8.01 9.21
CA ARG A 231 -19.81 9.06 9.62
C ARG A 231 -19.06 9.72 8.46
N PHE A 232 -18.66 8.95 7.45
CA PHE A 232 -17.67 9.40 6.46
C PHE A 232 -18.22 9.51 5.03
N TRP A 233 -19.32 8.84 4.70
CA TRP A 233 -19.98 8.97 3.41
C TRP A 233 -21.09 9.98 3.56
N LYS A 234 -20.92 11.16 2.96
CA LYS A 234 -22.03 12.09 2.82
C LYS A 234 -23.08 11.42 1.94
N THR A 235 -24.30 11.38 2.43
CA THR A 235 -25.48 11.19 1.59
C THR A 235 -25.70 12.52 0.87
N ASP A 236 -25.15 12.64 -0.33
CA ASP A 236 -25.64 13.61 -1.30
C ASP A 236 -26.95 13.09 -1.92
#